data_AF-A0A6A4UHK2-F1
#
_entry.id   AF-A0A6A4UHK2-F1
#
_cell.length_a   1.000
_cell.length_b   1.000
_cell.length_c   1.000
_cell.angle_alpha   90.00
_cell.angle_beta   90.00
_cell.angle_gamma   90.00
#
_symmetry.space_group_name_H-M   'P 1'
#
loop_
_entity.id
_entity.type
_entity.pdbx_description
1 polymer ?
#
loop_
_entity_poly.entity_id
_entity_poly.type
_entity_poly.pdbx_seq_one_letter_code
_entity_poly.pdbx_strand_id
1 'polypeptide(L)'
;MFYSLLALALVEQFESSKHSQLIGWFNKNFIHTRIINERFGKIISRAFNRRTKSDYDTYVNYDKSEAEEMFSEMKDFVTEIKRILKV
;
A
#
# COMPACT_ATOMS: atom_id res chain seq x y z
N MET A 1 -5.71 -2.39 1.58
CA MET A 1 -4.59 -1.43 1.41
C MET A 1 -4.92 -0.30 0.43
N PHE A 2 -5.36 -0.60 -0.82
CA PHE A 2 -5.74 0.47 -1.76
C PHE A 2 -6.75 1.45 -1.17
N TYR A 3 -7.87 0.96 -0.63
CA TYR A 3 -8.92 1.83 -0.07
C TYR A 3 -8.48 2.60 1.16
N SER A 4 -7.65 2.04 2.05
CA SER A 4 -7.11 2.80 3.18
C SER A 4 -6.21 3.94 2.67
N LEU A 5 -5.37 3.66 1.67
CA LEU A 5 -4.53 4.69 1.08
C LEU A 5 -5.35 5.74 0.31
N LEU A 6 -6.41 5.33 -0.38
CA LEU A 6 -7.34 6.23 -1.05
C LEU A 6 -8.03 7.14 -0.02
N ALA A 7 -8.46 6.61 1.12
CA ALA A 7 -9.06 7.42 2.19
C ALA A 7 -8.08 8.52 2.67
N LEU A 8 -6.80 8.17 2.88
CA LEU A 8 -5.77 9.17 3.21
C LEU A 8 -5.62 10.22 2.11
N ALA A 9 -5.57 9.80 0.84
CA ALA A 9 -5.49 10.73 -0.28
C ALA A 9 -6.66 11.69 -0.38
N LEU A 10 -7.89 11.19 -0.19
CA LEU A 10 -9.09 12.03 -0.22
C LEU A 10 -9.10 13.07 0.90
N VAL A 11 -8.64 12.71 2.11
CA VAL A 11 -8.49 13.65 3.23
C VAL A 11 -7.48 14.75 2.92
N GLU A 12 -6.41 14.41 2.21
CA GLU A 12 -5.38 15.34 1.73
C GLU A 12 -5.75 16.02 0.39
N GLN A 13 -7.03 15.96 -0.02
CA GLN A 13 -7.56 16.58 -1.25
C GLN A 13 -6.86 16.11 -2.54
N PHE A 14 -6.31 14.89 -2.53
CA PHE A 14 -5.76 14.23 -3.72
C PHE A 14 -6.69 13.11 -4.19
N GLU A 15 -7.22 13.25 -5.41
CA GLU A 15 -8.10 12.25 -6.01
C GLU A 15 -7.38 11.48 -7.12
N SER A 16 -7.37 10.16 -7.03
CA SER A 16 -6.92 9.31 -8.13
C SER A 16 -7.53 7.92 -8.05
N SER A 17 -8.08 7.46 -9.18
CA SER A 17 -8.50 6.06 -9.37
C SER A 17 -7.36 5.16 -9.85
N LYS A 18 -6.18 5.72 -10.17
CA LYS A 18 -5.04 4.97 -10.70
C LYS A 18 -4.12 4.54 -9.56
N HIS A 19 -3.95 3.22 -9.39
CA HIS A 19 -3.08 2.64 -8.35
C HIS A 19 -1.67 3.23 -8.35
N SER A 20 -1.02 3.34 -9.50
CA SER A 20 0.35 3.85 -9.62
C SER A 20 0.47 5.32 -9.23
N GLN A 21 -0.50 6.16 -9.58
CA GLN A 21 -0.53 7.56 -9.18
C GLN A 21 -0.73 7.70 -7.67
N LEU A 22 -1.64 6.92 -7.08
CA LEU A 22 -1.89 6.92 -5.65
C LEU A 22 -0.65 6.47 -4.85
N ILE A 23 0.05 5.43 -5.30
CA ILE A 23 1.30 4.96 -4.68
C ILE A 23 2.42 6.00 -4.84
N GLY A 24 2.57 6.59 -6.02
CA GLY A 24 3.56 7.65 -6.27
C GLY A 24 3.32 8.88 -5.40
N TRP A 25 2.07 9.30 -5.27
CA TRP A 25 1.65 10.39 -4.38
C TRP A 25 1.96 10.05 -2.92
N PHE A 26 1.66 8.83 -2.45
CA PHE A 26 1.98 8.39 -1.10
C PHE A 26 3.48 8.44 -0.81
N ASN A 27 4.30 7.89 -1.72
CA ASN A 27 5.75 7.89 -1.57
C ASN A 27 6.31 9.31 -1.51
N LYS A 28 5.83 10.20 -2.40
CA LYS A 28 6.27 11.60 -2.43
C LYS A 28 5.92 12.35 -1.14
N ASN A 29 4.70 12.22 -0.64
CA ASN A 29 4.19 13.10 0.41
C ASN A 29 4.40 12.56 1.84
N PHE A 30 4.53 11.25 2.02
CA PHE A 30 4.66 10.63 3.36
C PHE A 30 5.97 9.90 3.57
N ILE A 31 6.48 9.20 2.55
CA ILE A 31 7.69 8.39 2.68
C ILE A 31 8.95 9.26 2.55
N HIS A 32 9.07 10.04 1.46
CA HIS A 32 10.23 10.90 1.23
C HIS A 32 10.34 12.05 2.24
N THR A 33 9.22 12.47 2.81
CA THR A 33 9.14 13.46 3.90
C THR A 33 9.39 12.85 5.27
N ARG A 34 9.56 11.52 5.36
CA ARG A 34 9.80 10.76 6.60
C ARG A 34 8.67 10.84 7.64
N ILE A 35 7.47 11.22 7.22
CA ILE A 35 6.26 11.20 8.08
C ILE A 35 5.86 9.75 8.40
N ILE A 36 6.03 8.86 7.42
CA ILE A 36 5.81 7.42 7.53
C ILE A 36 7.12 6.71 7.20
N ASN A 37 7.43 5.63 7.94
CA ASN A 37 8.63 4.83 7.70
C ASN A 37 8.65 4.24 6.28
N GLU A 38 9.83 4.25 5.64
CA GLU A 38 10.01 3.76 4.26
C GLU A 38 9.54 2.32 4.00
N ARG A 39 9.48 1.47 5.04
CA ARG A 39 8.94 0.11 4.92
C ARG A 39 7.54 0.10 4.34
N PHE A 40 6.72 1.10 4.65
CA PHE A 40 5.32 1.13 4.20
C PHE A 40 5.20 1.43 2.70
N GLY A 41 6.14 2.20 2.14
CA GLY A 41 6.25 2.39 0.68
C GLY A 41 6.63 1.08 -0.03
N LYS A 42 7.54 0.29 0.56
CA LYS A 42 7.92 -1.05 0.06
C LYS A 42 6.74 -2.03 0.15
N ILE A 43 6.02 -2.04 1.27
CA ILE A 43 4.84 -2.89 1.52
C ILE A 43 3.76 -2.66 0.45
N ILE A 44 3.32 -1.41 0.23
CA ILE A 44 2.25 -1.14 -0.75
C ILE A 44 2.69 -1.45 -2.18
N SER A 45 3.95 -1.15 -2.52
CA SER A 45 4.49 -1.43 -3.86
C SER A 45 4.59 -2.93 -4.13
N ARG A 46 5.08 -3.71 -3.16
CA ARG A 46 5.14 -5.18 -3.25
C ARG A 46 3.74 -5.79 -3.34
N ALA A 47 2.80 -5.33 -2.52
CA ALA A 47 1.42 -5.81 -2.56
C ALA A 47 0.76 -5.55 -3.92
N PHE A 48 0.93 -4.34 -4.48
CA PHE A 48 0.40 -4.00 -5.79
C PHE A 48 1.01 -4.86 -6.92
N ASN A 49 2.34 -5.06 -6.89
CA ASN A 49 3.03 -5.89 -7.88
C ASN A 49 2.59 -7.36 -7.79
N ARG A 50 2.54 -7.94 -6.58
CA ARG A 50 2.11 -9.33 -6.38
C ARG A 50 0.66 -9.54 -6.82
N ARG A 51 -0.24 -8.61 -6.49
CA ARG A 51 -1.63 -8.65 -6.99
C ARG A 51 -1.68 -8.61 -8.52
N THR A 52 -0.97 -7.67 -9.14
CA THR A 52 -0.92 -7.55 -10.61
C THR A 52 -0.41 -8.84 -11.26
N LYS A 53 0.68 -9.42 -10.74
CA LYS A 53 1.18 -10.71 -11.24
C LYS A 53 0.15 -11.83 -11.06
N SER A 54 -0.48 -11.92 -9.90
CA SER A 54 -1.54 -12.93 -9.65
C SER A 54 -2.71 -12.81 -10.63
N ASP A 55 -3.09 -11.58 -10.98
CA ASP A 55 -4.23 -11.29 -11.84
C ASP A 55 -3.90 -11.52 -13.34
N TYR A 56 -2.64 -11.36 -13.76
CA TYR A 56 -2.28 -11.24 -15.18
C TYR A 56 -1.13 -12.14 -15.68
N ASP A 57 -0.29 -12.71 -14.80
CA ASP A 57 0.78 -13.65 -15.20
C ASP A 57 0.27 -15.09 -15.18
N THR A 58 0.82 -15.93 -16.07
CA THR A 58 0.39 -17.34 -16.26
C THR A 58 0.94 -18.30 -15.22
N TYR A 59 2.07 -17.99 -14.57
CA TYR A 59 2.70 -18.85 -13.57
C TYR A 59 3.07 -18.01 -12.34
N VAL A 60 2.16 -17.96 -11.38
CA VAL A 60 2.40 -17.34 -10.08
C VAL A 60 1.93 -18.30 -9.00
N ASN A 61 2.88 -18.73 -8.16
CA ASN A 61 2.58 -19.49 -6.95
C ASN A 61 3.23 -18.76 -5.78
N TYR A 62 2.48 -18.57 -4.71
CA TYR A 62 2.98 -18.10 -3.43
C TYR A 62 2.80 -19.20 -2.41
N ASP A 63 3.80 -19.40 -1.56
CA ASP A 63 3.64 -20.32 -0.44
C ASP A 63 2.81 -19.69 0.69
N LYS A 64 2.46 -20.52 1.68
CA LYS A 64 1.66 -20.09 2.82
C LYS A 64 2.38 -19.01 3.64
N SER A 65 3.69 -19.13 3.83
CA SER A 65 4.48 -18.14 4.58
C SER A 65 4.49 -16.77 3.91
N GLU A 66 4.59 -16.72 2.58
CA GLU A 66 4.53 -15.48 1.81
C GLU A 66 3.16 -14.81 1.92
N ALA A 67 2.08 -15.61 1.90
CA ALA A 67 0.73 -15.10 2.08
C ALA A 67 0.52 -14.56 3.51
N GLU A 68 1.04 -15.26 4.53
CA GLU A 68 0.99 -14.84 5.93
C GLU A 68 1.81 -13.56 6.18
N GLU A 69 3.00 -13.44 5.59
CA GLU A 69 3.81 -12.21 5.61
C GLU A 69 3.02 -11.05 5.03
N MET A 70 2.47 -11.19 3.82
CA MET A 70 1.66 -10.14 3.19
C MET A 70 0.44 -9.76 4.02
N PHE A 71 -0.20 -10.74 4.68
CA PHE A 71 -1.34 -10.48 5.54
C PHE A 71 -0.95 -9.69 6.78
N SER A 72 0.19 -10.01 7.41
CA SER A 72 0.73 -9.24 8.53
C SER A 72 1.08 -7.81 8.11
N GLU A 73 1.76 -7.65 6.98
CA GLU A 73 2.13 -6.32 6.46
C GLU A 73 0.93 -5.48 6.06
N MET A 74 -0.12 -6.11 5.55
CA MET A 74 -1.38 -5.44 5.26
C MET A 74 -1.99 -4.88 6.54
N LYS A 75 -1.98 -5.63 7.66
CA LYS A 75 -2.47 -5.14 8.95
C LYS A 75 -1.65 -3.96 9.45
N ASP A 76 -0.33 -4.06 9.39
CA ASP A 76 0.56 -2.96 9.78
C ASP A 76 0.29 -1.71 8.93
N PHE A 77 0.17 -1.87 7.61
CA PHE A 77 -0.08 -0.77 6.69
C PHE A 77 -1.40 -0.07 6.99
N VAL A 78 -2.49 -0.83 7.16
CA VAL A 78 -3.80 -0.26 7.50
C VAL A 78 -3.75 0.44 8.86
N THR A 79 -3.04 -0.13 9.85
CA THR A 79 -2.87 0.46 11.18
C THR A 79 -2.12 1.80 11.11
N GLU A 80 -1.05 1.88 10.32
CA GLU A 80 -0.29 3.11 10.13
C GLU A 80 -1.11 4.20 9.43
N ILE A 81 -1.88 3.83 8.40
CA ILE A 81 -2.78 4.80 7.74
C ILE A 81 -3.86 5.30 8.70
N LYS A 82 -4.44 4.41 9.51
CA LYS A 82 -5.38 4.79 10.57
C LYS A 82 -4.78 5.74 11.59
N ARG A 83 -3.52 5.52 11.99
CA ARG A 83 -2.78 6.42 12.88
C ARG A 83 -2.68 7.84 12.32
N ILE A 84 -2.42 7.99 11.02
CA ILE A 84 -2.38 9.30 10.35
C ILE A 84 -3.76 9.93 10.29
N LEU A 85 -4.79 9.15 9.95
CA LEU A 85 -6.18 9.58 9.88
C LEU A 85 -6.83 9.83 11.24
N LYS A 86 -6.20 9.38 12.34
CA LYS A 86 -6.71 9.44 13.72
C LYS A 86 -8.07 8.73 13.89
N VAL A 87 -8.20 7.53 13.31
CA VAL A 87 -9.41 6.66 13.36
C VAL A 87 -9.11 5.21 13.74
#